data_AF-A0A066Y0R6-F1
#
_entry.id   AF-A0A066Y0R6-F1
#
_cell.length_a   1.000
_cell.length_b   1.000
_cell.length_c   1.000
_cell.angle_alpha   90.00
_cell.angle_beta   90.00
_cell.angle_gamma   90.00
#
_symmetry.space_group_name_H-M   'P 1'
#
loop_
_entity.id
_entity.type
_entity.pdbx_description
1 polymer ?
#
loop_
_entity_poly.entity_id
_entity_poly.type
_entity_poly.pdbx_seq_one_letter_code
_entity_poly.pdbx_strand_id
1 'polypeptide(L)'
;MTNFRNRVFTALVINILLVVSGVLGKLTCDLTHPSGLQWDVFYGQNYNVVSQFCSQQGRDEANALSWKVDIKGNRQPAIAERSPPVTPNTYKEYRVTLIWTPDKGFASGSCSRSCLQTYQNIAQSYCGHTGGESNIMAKNGTSDIGCGQYSWLITEAVSSPTTLSHEPSRPTRTENTSSRIAEETAVG
;
A
#
# COMPACT_ATOMS: atom_id res chain seq x y z
N MET A 1 37.78 -18.06 75.10
CA MET A 1 37.69 -16.71 74.51
C MET A 1 36.51 -16.68 73.53
N THR A 2 35.42 -16.04 73.98
CA THR A 2 34.47 -15.19 73.23
C THR A 2 34.01 -15.52 71.79
N ASN A 3 32.70 -15.81 71.69
CA ASN A 3 31.73 -15.57 70.62
C ASN A 3 31.98 -14.33 69.71
N PHE A 4 31.56 -14.37 68.43
CA PHE A 4 30.44 -13.54 67.88
C PHE A 4 30.20 -13.69 66.35
N ARG A 5 28.96 -14.08 66.01
CA ARG A 5 28.05 -13.59 64.93
C ARG A 5 28.48 -13.54 63.45
N ASN A 6 27.74 -14.35 62.68
CA ASN A 6 26.81 -13.93 61.62
C ASN A 6 27.11 -12.59 60.92
N ARG A 7 27.44 -12.67 59.62
CA ARG A 7 26.99 -11.69 58.64
C ARG A 7 26.37 -12.42 57.46
N VAL A 8 25.04 -12.34 57.46
CA VAL A 8 24.12 -12.62 56.37
C VAL A 8 24.60 -11.84 55.13
N PHE A 9 24.89 -12.55 54.05
CA PHE A 9 25.06 -11.95 52.73
C PHE A 9 23.67 -11.56 52.20
N THR A 10 23.21 -10.37 52.55
CA THR A 10 22.04 -9.77 51.91
C THR A 10 22.48 -9.28 50.53
N ALA A 11 22.35 -10.15 49.52
CA ALA A 11 22.52 -9.77 48.12
C ALA A 11 21.40 -8.80 47.74
N LEU A 12 21.76 -7.54 47.57
CA LEU A 12 20.90 -6.50 47.03
C LEU A 12 20.71 -6.78 45.53
N VAL A 13 19.70 -7.58 45.17
CA VAL A 13 19.27 -7.75 43.78
C VAL A 13 18.51 -6.49 43.38
N ILE A 14 19.23 -5.51 42.88
CA ILE A 14 18.67 -4.35 42.22
C ILE A 14 18.08 -4.84 40.89
N ASN A 15 16.79 -5.18 40.89
CA ASN A 15 15.99 -5.33 39.68
C ASN A 15 15.74 -3.92 39.10
N ILE A 16 16.69 -3.41 38.32
CA ILE A 16 16.43 -2.28 37.43
C ILE A 16 15.64 -2.83 36.24
N LEU A 17 14.32 -2.87 36.37
CA LEU A 17 13.42 -2.80 35.23
C LEU A 17 13.44 -1.35 34.74
N LEU A 18 14.39 -1.02 33.88
CA LEU A 18 14.26 0.15 33.01
C LEU A 18 13.11 -0.14 32.04
N VAL A 19 11.91 0.30 32.40
CA VAL A 19 10.87 0.57 31.40
C VAL A 19 11.37 1.79 30.64
N VAL A 20 12.14 1.55 29.58
CA VAL A 20 12.31 2.55 28.53
C VAL A 20 10.92 2.68 27.92
N SER A 21 10.15 3.66 28.37
CA SER A 21 8.95 4.14 27.68
C SER A 21 9.37 4.79 26.36
N GLY A 22 10.02 4.01 25.49
CA GLY A 22 10.20 4.35 24.10
C GLY A 22 8.83 4.19 23.47
N VAL A 23 8.28 5.28 22.95
CA VAL A 23 7.06 5.30 22.15
C VAL A 23 7.19 4.17 21.13
N LEU A 24 6.51 3.05 21.40
CA LEU A 24 6.55 1.88 20.54
C LEU A 24 5.75 2.28 19.31
N GLY A 25 6.46 2.71 18.27
CA GLY A 25 5.84 3.12 17.02
C GLY A 25 4.73 2.16 16.59
N LYS A 26 3.54 2.71 16.31
CA LYS A 26 2.32 1.93 16.07
C LYS A 26 2.11 1.76 14.57
N LEU A 27 2.14 0.52 14.12
CA LEU A 27 1.77 0.13 12.76
C LEU A 27 0.31 -0.32 12.72
N THR A 28 -0.48 0.25 11.80
CA THR A 28 -1.89 -0.10 11.57
C THR A 28 -2.15 -0.21 10.08
N CYS A 29 -2.90 -1.20 9.61
CA CYS A 29 -3.27 -1.33 8.21
C CYS A 29 -4.59 -2.09 8.04
N ASP A 30 -5.20 -1.94 6.87
CA ASP A 30 -6.43 -2.64 6.50
C ASP A 30 -6.12 -4.02 5.91
N LEU A 31 -6.28 -5.06 6.73
CA LEU A 31 -6.06 -6.45 6.35
C LEU A 31 -7.22 -7.06 5.55
N THR A 32 -8.37 -6.39 5.50
CA THR A 32 -9.55 -6.89 4.78
C THR A 32 -9.48 -6.60 3.29
N HIS A 33 -8.64 -5.64 2.90
CA HIS A 33 -8.45 -5.23 1.51
C HIS A 33 -6.96 -5.36 1.11
N PRO A 34 -6.54 -6.55 0.63
CA PRO A 34 -5.24 -6.67 -0.02
C PRO A 34 -5.20 -5.82 -1.29
N SER A 35 -4.05 -5.23 -1.59
CA SER A 35 -3.90 -4.32 -2.74
C SER A 35 -3.70 -5.02 -4.08
N GLY A 36 -3.25 -6.27 -4.07
CA GLY A 36 -2.73 -6.98 -5.24
C GLY A 36 -1.29 -6.59 -5.63
N LEU A 37 -0.70 -5.57 -5.00
CA LEU A 37 0.71 -5.23 -5.16
C LEU A 37 1.57 -6.10 -4.20
N GLN A 38 2.57 -6.79 -4.74
CA GLN A 38 3.47 -7.61 -3.94
C GLN A 38 4.39 -6.74 -3.05
N TRP A 39 4.75 -7.26 -1.87
CA TRP A 39 5.59 -6.53 -0.92
C TRP A 39 6.99 -6.23 -1.44
N ASP A 40 7.56 -7.08 -2.29
CA ASP A 40 8.87 -6.94 -2.89
C ASP A 40 8.89 -5.96 -4.07
N VAL A 41 7.72 -5.71 -4.68
CA VAL A 41 7.54 -4.58 -5.61
C VAL A 41 7.46 -3.27 -4.83
N PHE A 42 6.75 -3.28 -3.69
CA PHE A 42 6.65 -2.12 -2.81
C PHE A 42 8.01 -1.74 -2.20
N TYR A 43 8.72 -2.71 -1.62
CA TYR A 43 10.05 -2.54 -1.06
C TYR A 43 10.90 -3.80 -1.28
N GLY A 44 11.62 -3.84 -2.40
CA GLY A 44 12.55 -4.91 -2.73
C GLY A 44 13.81 -4.41 -3.42
N GLN A 45 14.62 -5.35 -3.90
CA GLN A 45 15.90 -5.03 -4.54
C GLN A 45 15.72 -4.50 -5.97
N ASN A 46 14.75 -5.04 -6.70
CA ASN A 46 14.49 -4.69 -8.10
C ASN A 46 13.54 -3.50 -8.26
N TYR A 47 12.63 -3.32 -7.30
CA TYR A 47 11.65 -2.25 -7.26
C TYR A 47 11.58 -1.69 -5.85
N ASN A 48 11.54 -0.36 -5.75
CA ASN A 48 11.45 0.33 -4.47
C ASN A 48 10.65 1.61 -4.66
N VAL A 49 9.34 1.51 -4.44
CA VAL A 49 8.41 2.62 -4.72
C VAL A 49 8.67 3.83 -3.82
N VAL A 50 9.31 3.61 -2.67
CA VAL A 50 9.51 4.64 -1.64
C VAL A 50 10.86 5.37 -1.76
N SER A 51 11.78 4.88 -2.57
CA SER A 51 13.17 5.36 -2.65
C SER A 51 13.29 6.88 -2.86
N GLN A 52 12.68 7.41 -3.93
CA GLN A 52 12.74 8.85 -4.23
C GLN A 52 11.96 9.69 -3.21
N PHE A 53 10.81 9.18 -2.75
CA PHE A 53 10.03 9.83 -1.70
C PHE A 53 10.85 9.99 -0.42
N CYS A 54 11.52 8.92 0.02
CA CYS A 54 12.36 8.94 1.21
C CYS A 54 13.60 9.81 1.05
N SER A 55 14.19 9.87 -0.16
CA SER A 55 15.28 10.81 -0.42
C SER A 55 14.82 12.27 -0.31
N GLN A 56 13.58 12.59 -0.68
CA GLN A 56 13.04 13.94 -0.51
C GLN A 56 12.68 14.21 0.94
N GLN A 57 12.03 13.25 1.62
CA GLN A 57 11.66 13.39 3.03
C GLN A 57 12.88 13.64 3.91
N GLY A 58 13.99 12.93 3.71
CA GLY A 58 15.21 13.14 4.49
C GLY A 58 15.88 14.51 4.28
N ARG A 59 15.55 15.23 3.21
CA ARG A 59 16.01 16.61 2.97
C ARG A 59 15.09 17.65 3.62
N ASP A 60 13.86 17.27 3.91
CA ASP A 60 12.79 18.17 4.33
C ASP A 60 11.89 17.53 5.40
N GLU A 61 12.53 16.99 6.44
CA GLU A 61 11.85 16.16 7.43
C GLU A 61 10.79 16.93 8.23
N ALA A 62 10.97 18.24 8.39
CA ALA A 62 10.09 19.10 9.18
C ALA A 62 8.78 19.46 8.47
N ASN A 63 8.68 19.21 7.16
CA ASN A 63 7.49 19.53 6.39
C ASN A 63 6.74 18.26 5.99
N ALA A 64 5.41 18.38 5.96
CA ALA A 64 4.57 17.31 5.45
C ALA A 64 4.85 17.08 3.96
N LEU A 65 4.92 15.81 3.55
CA LEU A 65 5.22 15.42 2.18
C LEU A 65 4.17 14.42 1.69
N SER A 66 3.63 14.62 0.49
CA SER A 66 2.65 13.69 -0.11
C SER A 66 2.92 13.51 -1.59
N TRP A 67 3.26 12.30 -2.00
CA TRP A 67 3.58 11.95 -3.38
C TRP A 67 2.70 10.81 -3.87
N LYS A 68 2.19 10.92 -5.09
CA LYS A 68 1.69 9.78 -5.85
C LYS A 68 2.80 9.29 -6.76
N VAL A 69 3.10 8.00 -6.73
CA VAL A 69 4.16 7.36 -7.53
C VAL A 69 3.61 6.17 -8.33
N ASP A 70 4.32 5.80 -9.39
CA ASP A 70 4.13 4.52 -10.07
C ASP A 70 4.88 3.39 -9.35
N ILE A 71 4.79 2.15 -9.87
CA ILE A 71 5.48 0.98 -9.29
C ILE A 71 7.03 1.06 -9.39
N LYS A 72 7.57 2.02 -10.14
CA LYS A 72 9.01 2.29 -10.22
C LYS A 72 9.44 3.39 -9.23
N GLY A 73 8.51 3.94 -8.46
CA GLY A 73 8.77 5.04 -7.52
C GLY A 73 8.88 6.40 -8.20
N ASN A 74 8.55 6.52 -9.51
CA ASN A 74 8.58 7.81 -10.18
C ASN A 74 7.37 8.64 -9.77
N ARG A 75 7.63 9.85 -9.29
CA ARG A 75 6.60 10.82 -8.95
C ARG A 75 5.71 11.10 -10.16
N GLN A 76 4.42 10.89 -9.97
CA GLN A 76 3.41 11.22 -10.95
C GLN A 76 2.95 12.67 -10.73
N PRO A 77 2.71 13.43 -11.81
CA PRO A 77 2.14 14.77 -11.68
C PRO A 77 0.77 14.69 -10.97
N ALA A 78 0.47 15.69 -10.15
CA ALA A 78 -0.89 15.92 -9.67
C ALA A 78 -1.70 16.44 -10.85
N ILE A 79 -2.18 15.54 -11.72
CA ILE A 79 -2.98 15.92 -12.87
C ILE A 79 -4.30 16.45 -12.32
N ALA A 80 -4.57 17.74 -12.53
CA ALA A 80 -5.92 18.29 -12.39
C ALA A 80 -6.87 17.46 -13.26
N GLU A 81 -8.05 17.13 -12.75
CA GLU A 81 -9.10 16.39 -13.46
C GLU A 81 -9.18 16.85 -14.93
N ARG A 82 -8.72 16.02 -15.85
CA ARG A 82 -8.88 16.23 -17.29
C ARG A 82 -9.85 15.21 -17.82
N SER A 83 -10.65 15.64 -18.81
CA SER A 83 -11.47 14.76 -19.62
C SER A 83 -10.65 13.56 -20.10
N PRO A 84 -11.25 12.36 -20.16
CA PRO A 84 -10.52 11.12 -20.42
C PRO A 84 -9.65 11.21 -21.67
N PRO A 85 -8.39 10.73 -21.63
CA PRO A 85 -7.53 10.72 -22.80
C PRO A 85 -8.12 9.81 -23.90
N VAL A 86 -7.97 10.27 -25.15
CA VAL A 86 -8.48 9.62 -26.38
C VAL A 86 -7.84 8.27 -26.72
N THR A 87 -6.87 7.79 -25.94
CA THR A 87 -6.21 6.49 -26.15
C THR A 87 -6.14 5.69 -24.83
N PRO A 88 -6.73 4.47 -24.76
CA PRO A 88 -6.85 3.70 -23.50
C PRO A 88 -5.57 3.05 -22.95
N ASN A 89 -4.42 3.18 -23.62
CA ASN A 89 -3.23 2.38 -23.27
C ASN A 89 -2.34 2.97 -22.15
N THR A 90 -2.81 4.01 -21.46
CA THR A 90 -2.01 4.79 -20.49
C THR A 90 -2.26 4.46 -19.01
N TYR A 91 -3.15 3.48 -18.72
CA TYR A 91 -3.62 3.17 -17.35
C TYR A 91 -3.24 1.78 -16.85
N LYS A 92 -2.08 1.26 -17.22
CA LYS A 92 -1.61 -0.01 -16.69
C LYS A 92 -0.69 0.27 -15.51
N GLU A 93 -0.90 -0.48 -14.43
CA GLU A 93 -0.07 -0.56 -13.23
C GLU A 93 -0.46 0.37 -12.08
N TYR A 94 -0.37 -0.20 -10.87
CA TYR A 94 -0.72 0.42 -9.59
C TYR A 94 -0.17 1.84 -9.42
N ARG A 95 -0.87 2.61 -8.59
CA ARG A 95 -0.41 3.89 -8.08
C ARG A 95 -0.32 3.81 -6.57
N VAL A 96 0.79 4.32 -6.02
CA VAL A 96 1.02 4.34 -4.58
C VAL A 96 1.07 5.80 -4.14
N THR A 97 0.20 6.18 -3.21
CA THR A 97 0.29 7.45 -2.51
C THR A 97 1.10 7.23 -1.24
N LEU A 98 2.18 7.99 -1.07
CA LEU A 98 3.07 7.97 0.08
C LEU A 98 2.97 9.31 0.80
N ILE A 99 2.81 9.27 2.12
CA ILE A 99 2.58 10.46 2.93
C ILE A 99 3.50 10.42 4.14
N TRP A 100 4.12 11.56 4.44
CA TRP A 100 4.84 11.85 5.68
C TRP A 100 4.15 13.02 6.37
N THR A 101 3.83 12.83 7.64
CA THR A 101 3.25 13.86 8.52
C THR A 101 4.11 13.97 9.76
N PRO A 102 4.90 15.05 9.92
CA PRO A 102 5.70 15.25 11.12
C PRO A 102 4.81 15.58 12.32
N ASP A 103 5.25 15.19 13.52
CA ASP A 103 4.55 15.56 14.75
C ASP A 103 4.66 17.07 15.06
N LYS A 104 3.75 17.55 15.92
CA LYS A 104 3.78 18.94 16.37
C LYS A 104 5.08 19.22 17.12
N GLY A 105 5.84 20.22 16.66
CA GLY A 105 7.12 20.59 17.27
C GLY A 105 8.29 19.72 16.80
N PHE A 106 8.12 18.95 15.74
CA PHE A 106 9.22 18.20 15.12
C PHE A 106 10.38 19.12 14.75
N ALA A 107 11.59 18.71 15.14
CA ALA A 107 12.84 19.32 14.71
C ALA A 107 13.60 18.37 13.77
N SER A 108 14.10 18.86 12.64
CA SER A 108 14.89 18.04 11.71
C SER A 108 16.06 17.36 12.40
N GLY A 109 16.28 16.07 12.11
CA GLY A 109 17.31 15.25 12.73
C GLY A 109 16.99 14.77 14.15
N SER A 110 15.81 15.09 14.70
CA SER A 110 15.39 14.59 16.03
C SER A 110 14.86 13.15 16.00
N CYS A 111 14.60 12.59 14.81
CA CYS A 111 14.00 11.28 14.69
C CYS A 111 15.03 10.15 14.52
N SER A 112 14.89 9.10 15.33
CA SER A 112 15.80 7.95 15.30
C SER A 112 15.53 6.96 14.17
N ARG A 113 14.32 6.96 13.59
CA ARG A 113 13.90 6.03 12.52
C ARG A 113 13.84 6.72 11.18
N SER A 114 14.54 6.16 10.20
CA SER A 114 14.55 6.68 8.83
C SER A 114 13.31 6.28 8.02
N CYS A 115 12.98 7.08 7.01
CA CYS A 115 11.90 6.78 6.06
C CYS A 115 12.04 5.40 5.42
N LEU A 116 13.25 5.07 4.92
CA LEU A 116 13.51 3.78 4.25
C LEU A 116 13.30 2.60 5.21
N GLN A 117 13.85 2.67 6.41
CA GLN A 117 13.70 1.62 7.41
C GLN A 117 12.23 1.44 7.81
N THR A 118 11.47 2.52 7.88
CA THR A 118 10.04 2.45 8.22
C THR A 118 9.24 1.73 7.13
N TYR A 119 9.42 2.09 5.87
CA TYR A 119 8.73 1.41 4.77
C TYR A 119 9.21 -0.02 4.54
N GLN A 120 10.48 -0.32 4.83
CA GLN A 120 10.97 -1.70 4.89
C GLN A 120 10.22 -2.50 5.95
N ASN A 121 10.12 -1.96 7.17
CA ASN A 121 9.41 -2.63 8.27
C ASN A 121 7.92 -2.82 7.93
N ILE A 122 7.29 -1.84 7.27
CA ILE A 122 5.92 -1.98 6.78
C ILE A 122 5.82 -3.17 5.81
N ALA A 123 6.69 -3.23 4.80
CA ALA A 123 6.65 -4.29 3.78
C ALA A 123 6.97 -5.69 4.35
N GLN A 124 7.79 -5.77 5.39
CA GLN A 124 8.15 -7.04 6.05
C GLN A 124 7.19 -7.44 7.18
N SER A 125 6.23 -6.58 7.52
CA SER A 125 5.25 -6.83 8.58
C SER A 125 4.04 -7.62 8.08
N TYR A 126 3.12 -7.89 9.00
CA TYR A 126 1.79 -8.40 8.67
C TYR A 126 1.02 -7.55 7.64
N CYS A 127 1.37 -6.27 7.47
CA CYS A 127 0.81 -5.41 6.44
C CYS A 127 1.37 -5.66 5.03
N GLY A 128 2.55 -6.26 4.88
CA GLY A 128 3.10 -6.66 3.59
C GLY A 128 2.85 -8.13 3.22
N HIS A 129 2.34 -8.90 4.18
CA HIS A 129 2.13 -10.34 4.04
C HIS A 129 0.64 -10.70 4.14
N THR A 130 -0.21 -9.92 3.48
CA THR A 130 -1.66 -10.16 3.38
C THR A 130 -2.02 -11.06 2.20
N GLY A 131 -3.30 -11.43 2.10
CA GLY A 131 -3.82 -12.31 1.04
C GLY A 131 -3.51 -13.80 1.30
N GLY A 132 -4.04 -14.68 0.44
CA GLY A 132 -3.91 -16.13 0.61
C GLY A 132 -2.48 -16.66 0.46
N GLU A 133 -1.65 -15.95 -0.30
CA GLU A 133 -0.23 -16.29 -0.52
C GLU A 133 0.73 -15.53 0.41
N SER A 134 0.21 -14.68 1.31
CA SER A 134 1.01 -13.86 2.24
C SER A 134 2.14 -13.06 1.58
N ASN A 135 1.93 -12.62 0.34
CA ASN A 135 2.89 -11.88 -0.46
C ASN A 135 2.37 -10.51 -0.91
N ILE A 136 1.17 -10.11 -0.48
CA ILE A 136 0.49 -8.90 -0.94
C ILE A 136 0.47 -7.82 0.15
N MET A 137 0.74 -6.58 -0.23
CA MET A 137 0.56 -5.41 0.63
C MET A 137 -0.91 -5.14 0.94
N ALA A 138 -1.21 -4.78 2.19
CA ALA A 138 -2.46 -4.15 2.58
C ALA A 138 -2.67 -2.87 1.75
N LYS A 139 -3.90 -2.63 1.31
CA LYS A 139 -4.26 -1.50 0.45
C LYS A 139 -3.88 -0.15 1.06
N ASN A 140 -3.99 -0.01 2.37
CA ASN A 140 -3.60 1.20 3.06
C ASN A 140 -3.14 0.89 4.48
N GLY A 141 -2.46 1.86 5.07
CA GLY A 141 -2.10 1.84 6.47
C GLY A 141 -1.23 3.02 6.87
N THR A 142 -0.88 3.03 8.14
CA THR A 142 -0.08 4.07 8.79
C THR A 142 0.93 3.45 9.75
N SER A 143 2.11 4.06 9.83
CA SER A 143 3.17 3.72 10.78
C SER A 143 3.58 4.99 11.50
N ASP A 144 3.16 5.10 12.76
CA ASP A 144 3.65 6.11 13.69
C ASP A 144 5.05 5.68 14.17
N ILE A 145 6.04 6.57 14.06
CA ILE A 145 7.42 6.30 14.48
C ILE A 145 7.85 7.12 15.70
N GLY A 146 6.91 7.81 16.36
CA GLY A 146 7.10 8.60 17.57
C GLY A 146 7.57 10.04 17.34
N CYS A 147 7.89 10.40 16.10
CA CYS A 147 8.27 11.75 15.67
C CYS A 147 7.40 12.24 14.49
N GLY A 148 6.42 11.44 14.10
CA GLY A 148 5.60 11.62 12.93
C GLY A 148 5.11 10.29 12.39
N GLN A 149 4.35 10.37 11.32
CA GLN A 149 3.62 9.25 10.74
C GLN A 149 3.91 9.12 9.25
N TYR A 150 4.22 7.89 8.83
CA TYR A 150 4.19 7.50 7.43
C TYR A 150 2.88 6.80 7.10
N SER A 151 2.31 7.10 5.94
CA SER A 151 1.09 6.45 5.48
C SER A 151 1.24 6.02 4.02
N TRP A 152 0.49 4.99 3.63
CA TRP A 152 0.41 4.56 2.24
C TRP A 152 -1.02 4.27 1.82
N LEU A 153 -1.29 4.45 0.53
CA LEU A 153 -2.50 4.01 -0.14
C LEU A 153 -2.14 3.48 -1.52
N ILE A 154 -2.48 2.22 -1.79
CA ILE A 154 -2.29 1.57 -3.08
C ILE A 154 -3.63 1.54 -3.80
N THR A 155 -3.66 2.06 -5.02
CA THR A 155 -4.84 2.03 -5.89
C THR A 155 -4.46 1.39 -7.20
N GLU A 156 -5.32 0.51 -7.72
CA GLU A 156 -5.25 0.09 -9.11
C GLU A 156 -5.39 1.33 -10.01
N ALA A 157 -4.57 1.42 -11.07
CA ALA A 157 -4.85 2.39 -12.10
C ALA A 157 -6.17 1.96 -12.76
N VAL A 158 -7.18 2.82 -12.69
CA VAL A 158 -8.47 2.56 -13.33
C VAL A 158 -8.22 2.49 -14.83
N SER A 159 -8.10 1.28 -15.38
CA SER A 159 -8.38 1.08 -16.80
C SER A 159 -9.86 1.44 -16.99
N SER A 160 -10.16 2.31 -17.95
CA SER A 160 -11.52 2.72 -18.30
C SER A 160 -12.51 1.54 -18.23
N PRO A 161 -13.77 1.77 -17.78
CA PRO A 161 -14.72 0.69 -17.56
C PRO A 161 -14.84 -0.15 -18.84
N THR A 162 -14.47 -1.42 -18.73
CA THR A 162 -14.87 -2.41 -19.73
C THR A 162 -16.39 -2.42 -19.67
N THR A 163 -17.02 -1.85 -20.69
CA THR A 163 -18.43 -2.11 -21.02
C THR A 163 -18.56 -3.60 -21.27
N LEU A 164 -18.74 -4.36 -20.19
CA LEU A 164 -19.14 -5.75 -20.23
C LEU A 164 -20.66 -5.72 -20.39
N SER A 165 -21.10 -5.48 -21.62
CA SER A 165 -22.48 -5.72 -22.03
C SER A 165 -22.73 -7.23 -21.97
N HIS A 166 -23.02 -7.72 -20.78
CA HIS A 166 -23.77 -8.95 -20.61
C HIS A 166 -25.23 -8.57 -20.35
N GLU A 167 -25.90 -8.12 -21.41
CA GLU A 167 -27.36 -8.12 -21.43
C GLU A 167 -27.78 -9.51 -21.95
N PRO A 168 -28.58 -10.30 -21.21
CA PRO A 168 -29.13 -11.53 -21.73
C PRO A 168 -30.19 -11.19 -22.77
N SER A 169 -29.86 -11.33 -24.06
CA SER A 169 -30.85 -11.18 -25.13
C SER A 169 -31.87 -12.31 -25.06
N ARG A 170 -33.00 -11.98 -24.42
CA ARG A 170 -34.31 -12.61 -24.54
C ARG A 170 -34.62 -12.92 -26.02
N PRO A 171 -35.13 -14.12 -26.38
CA PRO A 171 -35.42 -14.43 -27.77
C PRO A 171 -36.70 -13.71 -28.21
N THR A 172 -36.57 -12.76 -29.13
CA THR A 172 -37.74 -12.15 -29.80
C THR A 172 -38.08 -12.97 -31.03
N ARG A 173 -39.18 -13.71 -30.90
CA ARG A 173 -39.92 -14.40 -31.96
C ARG A 173 -40.58 -13.38 -32.89
N THR A 174 -40.16 -13.32 -34.16
CA THR A 174 -40.99 -12.76 -35.23
C THR A 174 -40.69 -13.47 -36.56
N GLU A 175 -41.42 -14.55 -36.83
CA GLU A 175 -41.66 -14.99 -38.20
C GLU A 175 -43.13 -14.75 -38.50
N ASN A 176 -43.40 -13.84 -39.44
CA ASN A 176 -44.67 -13.86 -40.14
C ASN A 176 -44.43 -13.50 -41.62
N THR A 177 -44.40 -14.55 -42.44
CA THR A 177 -45.21 -14.73 -43.66
C THR A 177 -45.24 -13.60 -44.70
N SER A 178 -44.69 -13.84 -45.91
CA SER A 178 -45.50 -14.12 -47.11
C SER A 178 -44.74 -13.94 -48.45
N SER A 179 -44.62 -15.05 -49.19
CA SER A 179 -44.86 -15.23 -50.64
C SER A 179 -44.13 -14.39 -51.72
N ARG A 180 -43.38 -15.07 -52.61
CA ARG A 180 -43.71 -15.35 -54.04
C ARG A 180 -42.52 -16.00 -54.79
N ILE A 181 -42.67 -17.24 -55.30
CA ILE A 181 -42.84 -17.67 -56.72
C ILE A 181 -41.57 -17.62 -57.60
N ALA A 182 -41.11 -18.83 -58.01
CA ALA A 182 -40.67 -19.27 -59.34
C ALA A 182 -40.35 -20.78 -59.20
N GLU A 183 -41.20 -21.73 -59.61
CA GLU A 183 -41.43 -22.31 -60.95
C GLU A 183 -40.22 -23.03 -61.58
N GLU A 184 -40.50 -24.25 -62.09
CA GLU A 184 -39.69 -25.09 -63.02
C GLU A 184 -38.44 -25.84 -62.48
N THR A 185 -38.10 -27.11 -62.77
CA THR A 185 -38.64 -28.21 -63.61
C THR A 185 -37.96 -29.54 -63.17
N ALA A 186 -38.61 -30.67 -63.47
CA ALA A 186 -38.02 -31.94 -63.97
C ALA A 186 -37.45 -33.06 -63.04
N VAL A 187 -38.16 -34.20 -63.11
CA VAL A 187 -37.72 -35.59 -63.44
C VAL A 187 -36.97 -36.43 -62.39
N GLY A 188 -37.57 -37.59 -62.07
CA GLY A 188 -36.94 -38.74 -61.41
C GLY A 188 -37.94 -39.65 -60.73
#